data_AF-A0A929NEM6-F1
#
_entry.id   AF-A0A929NEM6-F1
#
_cell.length_a   1.000
_cell.length_b   1.000
_cell.length_c   1.000
_cell.angle_alpha   90.00
_cell.angle_beta   90.00
_cell.angle_gamma   90.00
#
_symmetry.space_group_name_H-M   'P 1'
#
loop_
_entity.id
_entity.type
_entity.pdbx_description
1 polymer ?
#
loop_
_entity_poly.entity_id
_entity_poly.type
_entity_poly.pdbx_seq_one_letter_code
_entity_poly.pdbx_strand_id
1 'polypeptide(L)'
;PDTHSGAYYGYNLDQTLIVFKYRQRKVIVAISRQKDVSTVGKKGYVMGTDDDWDYFYSGKKGLTVPALGWVSSYLYASSAINIYYEIDPGSPKVRCAMFKWLRAGWLGINMVQRIHIYDGLKRFAKTFKEIMENPLLPPVNILAADFAQIKSFSDETLKSKMDIYADVLKNRYNGNHNNGKKRVAKLLANKNHWSAMSREEMQAALVIEYMKAAVGKTSADETGELFNFKIVKR
;
A
#
# COMPACT_ATOMS: atom_id res chain seq x y z
N PRO A 1 1.17 -3.49 4.80
CA PRO A 1 1.82 -3.93 6.06
C PRO A 1 3.27 -4.33 5.79
N ASP A 2 4.18 -4.05 6.71
CA ASP A 2 5.57 -4.51 6.59
C ASP A 2 5.63 -6.05 6.64
N THR A 3 6.36 -6.66 5.71
CA THR A 3 6.38 -8.13 5.54
C THR A 3 7.11 -8.85 6.68
N HIS A 4 7.95 -8.14 7.43
CA HIS A 4 8.70 -8.71 8.56
C HIS A 4 7.96 -8.54 9.88
N SER A 5 7.58 -7.31 10.21
CA SER A 5 6.98 -6.96 11.50
C SER A 5 5.45 -7.02 11.52
N GLY A 6 4.82 -7.01 10.35
CA GLY A 6 3.38 -6.82 10.15
C GLY A 6 2.88 -5.44 10.51
N ALA A 7 3.75 -4.50 10.88
CA ALA A 7 3.33 -3.16 11.24
C ALA A 7 2.89 -2.36 10.00
N TYR A 8 1.88 -1.53 10.16
CA TYR A 8 1.60 -0.40 9.27
C TYR A 8 1.43 0.88 10.08
N TYR A 9 1.69 2.01 9.43
CA TYR A 9 1.81 3.32 10.05
C TYR A 9 1.14 4.36 9.16
N GLY A 10 0.56 5.39 9.75
CA GLY A 10 0.12 6.61 9.07
C GLY A 10 1.09 7.75 9.38
N TYR A 11 1.43 8.56 8.39
CA TYR A 11 2.30 9.73 8.57
C TYR A 11 2.13 10.71 7.41
N ASN A 12 2.41 11.99 7.67
CA ASN A 12 2.44 13.02 6.65
C ASN A 12 3.81 13.05 5.95
N LEU A 13 3.79 13.34 4.65
CA LEU A 13 4.97 13.36 3.80
C LEU A 13 5.01 14.66 3.01
N ASP A 14 6.11 15.40 3.11
CA ASP A 14 6.42 16.48 2.20
C ASP A 14 7.05 15.86 0.94
N GLN A 15 6.55 16.22 -0.24
CA GLN A 15 7.04 15.72 -1.51
C GLN A 15 7.34 16.86 -2.48
N THR A 16 8.46 16.75 -3.18
CA THR A 16 8.87 17.68 -4.25
C THR A 16 9.15 16.88 -5.50
N LEU A 17 8.55 17.31 -6.62
CA LEU A 17 8.82 16.78 -7.95
C LEU A 17 9.56 17.84 -8.75
N ILE A 18 10.72 17.48 -9.28
CA ILE A 18 11.54 18.35 -10.13
C ILE A 18 11.59 17.71 -11.51
N VAL A 19 11.20 18.47 -12.53
CA VAL A 19 11.22 18.03 -13.93
C VAL A 19 12.11 18.97 -14.72
N PHE A 20 13.11 18.42 -15.40
CA PHE A 20 14.04 19.20 -16.21
C PHE A 20 14.61 18.37 -17.36
N LYS A 21 15.41 19.01 -18.22
CA LYS A 21 16.18 18.33 -19.28
C LYS A 21 17.67 18.35 -18.93
N TYR A 22 18.33 17.22 -19.12
CA TYR A 22 19.79 17.11 -19.08
C TYR A 22 20.26 16.44 -20.36
N ARG A 23 21.15 17.09 -21.13
CA ARG A 23 21.63 16.58 -22.44
C ARG A 23 20.47 16.16 -23.37
N GLN A 24 19.45 17.03 -23.49
CA GLN A 24 18.21 16.82 -24.27
C GLN A 24 17.31 15.68 -23.80
N ARG A 25 17.58 15.05 -22.66
CA ARG A 25 16.81 13.93 -22.10
C ARG A 25 16.00 14.38 -20.89
N LYS A 26 14.76 13.92 -20.79
CA LYS A 26 13.86 14.24 -19.68
C LYS A 26 14.34 13.56 -18.40
N VAL A 27 14.35 14.32 -17.31
CA VAL A 27 14.69 13.85 -15.98
C VAL A 27 13.57 14.22 -15.02
N ILE A 28 13.15 13.26 -14.21
CA ILE A 28 12.23 13.48 -13.10
C ILE A 28 12.97 13.09 -11.82
N VAL A 29 13.02 14.00 -10.86
CA VAL A 29 13.53 13.74 -9.51
C VAL A 29 12.37 13.91 -8.54
N ALA A 30 12.04 12.85 -7.81
CA ALA A 30 11.06 12.86 -6.74
C ALA A 30 11.79 12.77 -5.39
N ILE A 31 11.65 13.82 -4.59
CA ILE A 31 12.22 13.92 -3.24
C ILE A 31 11.06 13.85 -2.26
N SER A 32 11.22 13.09 -1.18
CA SER A 32 10.21 13.02 -0.13
C SER A 32 10.83 12.94 1.26
N ARG A 33 10.16 13.54 2.23
CA ARG A 33 10.56 13.53 3.64
C ARG A 33 9.32 13.46 4.54
N GLN A 34 9.36 12.56 5.51
CA GLN A 34 8.36 12.47 6.57
C GLN A 34 8.43 13.72 7.44
N LYS A 35 7.28 14.35 7.67
CA LYS A 35 7.17 15.62 8.39
C LYS A 35 7.40 15.45 9.89
N ASP A 36 6.68 14.50 10.49
CA ASP A 36 6.66 14.22 11.92
C ASP A 36 6.69 12.71 12.18
N VAL A 37 6.94 12.30 13.43
CA VAL A 37 6.84 10.88 13.85
C VAL A 37 5.47 10.31 13.44
N SER A 38 5.47 9.08 12.95
CA SER A 38 4.23 8.43 12.50
C SER A 38 3.24 8.21 13.64
N THR A 39 2.02 7.81 13.29
CA THR A 39 1.14 7.12 14.23
C THR A 39 1.82 5.86 14.77
N VAL A 40 1.35 5.37 15.91
CA VAL A 40 1.79 4.10 16.47
C VAL A 40 1.53 2.96 15.49
N GLY A 41 2.48 2.03 15.39
CA GLY A 41 2.36 0.84 14.56
C GLY A 41 1.12 0.01 14.92
N LYS A 42 0.37 -0.36 13.89
CA LYS A 42 -0.80 -1.24 14.00
C LYS A 42 -0.55 -2.56 13.27
N LYS A 43 -1.22 -3.62 13.72
CA LYS A 43 -1.07 -4.98 13.19
C LYS A 43 -1.81 -5.13 11.87
N GLY A 44 -1.05 -5.33 10.81
CA GLY A 44 -1.55 -5.76 9.51
C GLY A 44 -1.00 -7.13 9.17
N TYR A 45 -1.69 -7.84 8.27
CA TYR A 45 -1.32 -9.19 7.86
C TYR A 45 -1.31 -9.25 6.34
N VAL A 46 -0.26 -9.83 5.78
CA VAL A 46 -0.22 -10.23 4.36
C VAL A 46 -0.95 -11.56 4.26
N MET A 47 -2.06 -11.60 3.50
CA MET A 47 -3.01 -12.72 3.53
C MET A 47 -2.69 -13.83 2.54
N GLY A 48 -1.93 -13.50 1.49
CA GLY A 48 -1.40 -14.42 0.48
C GLY A 48 0.10 -14.22 0.29
N THR A 49 0.54 -14.30 -0.97
CA THR A 49 1.88 -13.83 -1.32
C THR A 49 1.93 -12.31 -1.32
N ASP A 50 3.12 -11.72 -1.17
CA ASP A 50 3.24 -10.25 -1.21
C ASP A 50 2.91 -9.68 -2.61
N ASP A 51 2.93 -10.51 -3.66
CA ASP A 51 2.60 -10.11 -5.04
C ASP A 51 1.07 -9.98 -5.28
N ASP A 52 0.25 -10.52 -4.37
CA ASP A 52 -1.22 -10.48 -4.45
C ASP A 52 -1.81 -9.14 -3.96
N TRP A 53 -1.03 -8.38 -3.19
CA TRP A 53 -1.43 -7.12 -2.52
C TRP A 53 -2.66 -7.27 -1.61
N ASP A 54 -2.87 -8.47 -1.07
CA ASP A 54 -3.95 -8.74 -0.11
C ASP A 54 -3.48 -8.51 1.32
N TYR A 55 -4.04 -7.48 1.93
CA TYR A 55 -3.66 -7.03 3.26
C TYR A 55 -4.87 -6.93 4.17
N PHE A 56 -4.81 -7.58 5.33
CA PHE A 56 -5.77 -7.39 6.40
C PHE A 56 -5.25 -6.33 7.36
N TYR A 57 -6.01 -5.26 7.58
CA TYR A 57 -5.67 -4.17 8.50
C TYR A 57 -6.54 -4.27 9.76
N SER A 58 -5.94 -4.59 10.91
CA SER A 58 -6.74 -4.87 12.11
C SER A 58 -7.18 -3.66 12.93
N GLY A 59 -6.67 -2.45 12.62
CA GLY A 59 -6.74 -1.27 13.49
C GLY A 59 -6.02 -1.36 14.85
N LYS A 60 -5.59 -2.56 15.28
CA LYS A 60 -5.03 -2.79 16.63
C LYS A 60 -3.56 -2.41 16.70
N LYS A 61 -3.18 -1.66 17.74
CA LYS A 61 -1.77 -1.32 18.02
C LYS A 61 -0.92 -2.57 18.20
N GLY A 62 0.35 -2.49 17.79
CA GLY A 62 1.35 -3.53 18.00
C GLY A 62 1.90 -4.15 16.71
N LEU A 63 2.70 -5.21 16.89
CA LEU A 63 3.33 -5.98 15.82
C LEU A 63 2.68 -7.36 15.64
N THR A 64 2.96 -8.04 14.53
CA THR A 64 2.58 -9.45 14.33
C THR A 64 3.69 -10.44 14.71
N VAL A 65 4.85 -9.92 15.13
CA VAL A 65 6.01 -10.70 15.58
C VAL A 65 5.70 -11.39 16.90
N PRO A 66 5.95 -12.72 17.03
CA PRO A 66 5.81 -13.44 18.29
C PRO A 66 6.56 -12.75 19.43
N ALA A 67 5.98 -12.75 20.64
CA ALA A 67 6.48 -12.09 21.84
C ALA A 67 6.62 -10.54 21.79
N LEU A 68 6.62 -9.91 20.62
CA LEU A 68 6.70 -8.45 20.45
C LEU A 68 5.37 -7.81 20.03
N GLY A 69 4.27 -8.56 20.12
CA GLY A 69 2.96 -8.10 19.66
C GLY A 69 2.37 -6.93 20.44
N TRP A 70 2.95 -6.56 21.58
CA TRP A 70 2.54 -5.43 22.44
C TRP A 70 3.39 -4.17 22.18
N VAL A 71 4.47 -4.28 21.39
CA VAL A 71 5.39 -3.17 21.13
C VAL A 71 4.70 -2.04 20.38
N SER A 72 4.74 -0.83 20.95
CA SER A 72 4.29 0.39 20.29
C SER A 72 5.43 0.96 19.45
N SER A 73 5.56 0.50 18.21
CA SER A 73 6.59 0.97 17.29
C SER A 73 6.20 2.26 16.57
N TYR A 74 7.18 2.98 16.03
CA TYR A 74 6.98 4.21 15.27
C TYR A 74 7.99 4.31 14.11
N LEU A 75 7.62 5.00 13.04
CA LEU A 75 8.57 5.57 12.08
C LEU A 75 9.02 6.93 12.64
N TYR A 76 10.29 7.02 13.03
CA TYR A 76 10.88 8.25 13.56
C TYR A 76 11.28 9.22 12.46
N ALA A 77 11.76 8.70 11.32
CA ALA A 77 12.09 9.50 10.15
C ALA A 77 12.13 8.62 8.89
N SER A 78 11.76 9.20 7.75
CA SER A 78 11.73 8.52 6.45
C SER A 78 11.98 9.54 5.36
N SER A 79 12.99 9.31 4.53
CA SER A 79 13.31 10.19 3.40
C SER A 79 13.65 9.36 2.17
N ALA A 80 13.27 9.81 0.98
CA ALA A 80 13.61 9.15 -0.27
C ALA A 80 13.96 10.13 -1.38
N ILE A 81 14.84 9.69 -2.29
CA ILE A 81 15.08 10.32 -3.58
C ILE A 81 14.92 9.25 -4.65
N ASN A 82 14.00 9.46 -5.59
CA ASN A 82 13.85 8.64 -6.79
C ASN A 82 14.19 9.49 -8.01
N ILE A 83 15.08 8.99 -8.85
CA ILE A 83 15.52 9.66 -10.08
C ILE A 83 15.12 8.78 -11.25
N TYR A 84 14.39 9.35 -12.21
CA TYR A 84 14.03 8.72 -13.46
C TYR A 84 14.66 9.50 -14.61
N TYR A 85 15.44 8.81 -15.43
CA TYR A 85 16.21 9.40 -16.53
C TYR A 85 15.87 8.73 -17.85
N GLU A 86 15.41 9.49 -18.84
CA GLU A 86 15.05 9.00 -20.17
C GLU A 86 16.26 8.33 -20.88
N ILE A 87 16.10 7.06 -21.26
CA ILE A 87 17.20 6.26 -21.86
C ILE A 87 17.48 6.63 -23.29
N ASP A 88 16.43 6.94 -24.08
CA ASP A 88 16.49 7.38 -25.47
C ASP A 88 15.35 8.37 -25.72
N PRO A 89 15.57 9.52 -26.40
CA PRO A 89 14.50 10.46 -26.67
C PRO A 89 13.34 9.79 -27.42
N GLY A 90 12.14 9.91 -26.87
CA GLY A 90 10.92 9.34 -27.48
C GLY A 90 10.69 7.84 -27.20
N SER A 91 11.65 7.16 -26.55
CA SER A 91 11.46 5.79 -26.04
C SER A 91 10.72 5.83 -24.69
N PRO A 92 9.74 4.95 -24.43
CA PRO A 92 9.01 4.90 -23.16
C PRO A 92 9.83 4.23 -22.04
N LYS A 93 11.16 4.36 -22.06
CA LYS A 93 12.07 3.69 -21.13
C LYS A 93 12.88 4.69 -20.32
N VAL A 94 12.97 4.43 -19.02
CA VAL A 94 13.77 5.23 -18.08
C VAL A 94 14.75 4.35 -17.32
N ARG A 95 15.92 4.90 -16.99
CA ARG A 95 16.77 4.38 -15.91
C ARG A 95 16.24 4.94 -14.59
N CYS A 96 16.21 4.09 -13.57
CA CYS A 96 15.79 4.50 -12.24
C CYS A 96 16.93 4.33 -11.24
N ALA A 97 17.10 5.32 -10.37
CA ALA A 97 17.92 5.23 -9.16
C ALA A 97 17.06 5.61 -7.96
N MET A 98 17.14 4.82 -6.89
CA MET A 98 16.34 5.01 -5.68
C MET A 98 17.25 5.03 -4.46
N PHE A 99 17.08 6.04 -3.63
CA PHE A 99 17.80 6.20 -2.36
C PHE A 99 16.77 6.34 -1.25
N LYS A 100 16.95 5.58 -0.17
CA LYS A 100 16.03 5.56 0.97
C LYS A 100 16.79 5.59 2.28
N TRP A 101 16.33 6.45 3.18
CA TRP A 101 16.71 6.47 4.58
C TRP A 101 15.47 6.25 5.42
N LEU A 102 15.58 5.40 6.42
CA LEU A 102 14.48 5.04 7.29
C LEU A 102 15.03 4.82 8.71
N ARG A 103 14.38 5.46 9.67
CA ARG A 103 14.59 5.25 11.09
C ARG A 103 13.27 4.86 11.71
N ALA A 104 13.17 3.63 12.20
CA ALA A 104 11.96 3.13 12.83
C ALA A 104 12.29 2.12 13.91
N GLY A 105 11.41 1.98 14.90
CA GLY A 105 11.60 1.05 16.00
C GLY A 105 10.78 1.43 17.21
N TRP A 106 11.33 1.22 18.39
CA TRP A 106 10.65 1.38 19.67
C TRP A 106 11.55 2.10 20.68
N LEU A 107 10.97 2.92 21.56
CA LEU A 107 11.67 3.74 22.55
C LEU A 107 12.81 4.62 21.98
N GLY A 108 12.65 5.11 20.74
CA GLY A 108 13.65 5.93 20.05
C GLY A 108 14.81 5.14 19.43
N ILE A 109 14.88 3.82 19.70
CA ILE A 109 15.90 2.92 19.17
C ILE A 109 15.56 2.59 17.72
N ASN A 110 16.52 2.79 16.82
CA ASN A 110 16.38 2.36 15.44
C ASN A 110 16.58 0.84 15.33
N MET A 111 15.56 0.14 14.87
CA MET A 111 15.58 -1.31 14.63
C MET A 111 15.63 -1.66 13.13
N VAL A 112 15.63 -0.65 12.26
CA VAL A 112 15.73 -0.85 10.80
C VAL A 112 17.16 -1.19 10.41
N GLN A 113 17.32 -2.28 9.68
CA GLN A 113 18.61 -2.71 9.11
C GLN A 113 18.68 -2.35 7.62
N ARG A 114 19.92 -2.23 7.10
CA ARG A 114 20.17 -1.94 5.68
C ARG A 114 19.50 -2.95 4.74
N ILE A 115 19.51 -4.23 5.09
CA ILE A 115 18.90 -5.28 4.28
C ILE A 115 17.38 -5.09 4.16
N HIS A 116 16.69 -4.67 5.23
CA HIS A 116 15.26 -4.37 5.19
C HIS A 116 14.92 -3.24 4.21
N ILE A 117 15.75 -2.19 4.18
CA ILE A 117 15.59 -1.06 3.25
C ILE A 117 15.82 -1.53 1.82
N TYR A 118 16.91 -2.28 1.58
CA TYR A 118 17.27 -2.75 0.25
C TYR A 118 16.22 -3.70 -0.34
N ASP A 119 15.73 -4.66 0.44
CA ASP A 119 14.68 -5.57 0.01
C ASP A 119 13.35 -4.84 -0.20
N GLY A 120 13.03 -3.86 0.65
CA GLY A 120 11.88 -2.98 0.45
C GLY A 120 11.95 -2.21 -0.87
N LEU A 121 13.12 -1.67 -1.23
CA LEU A 121 13.35 -0.98 -2.49
C LEU A 121 13.20 -1.92 -3.70
N LYS A 122 13.68 -3.16 -3.62
CA LYS A 122 13.48 -4.16 -4.68
C LYS A 122 12.00 -4.44 -4.92
N ARG A 123 11.24 -4.68 -3.85
CA ARG A 123 9.79 -4.92 -3.93
C ARG A 123 9.06 -3.71 -4.53
N PHE A 124 9.35 -2.52 -4.02
CA PHE A 124 8.79 -1.28 -4.56
C PHE A 124 9.09 -1.10 -6.06
N ALA A 125 10.35 -1.29 -6.49
CA ALA A 125 10.74 -1.13 -7.88
C ALA A 125 10.05 -2.14 -8.81
N LYS A 126 9.93 -3.41 -8.38
CA LYS A 126 9.20 -4.46 -9.12
C LYS A 126 7.73 -4.07 -9.29
N THR A 127 7.03 -3.77 -8.20
CA THR A 127 5.62 -3.41 -8.20
C THR A 127 5.34 -2.11 -8.96
N PHE A 128 6.18 -1.09 -8.78
CA PHE A 128 6.02 0.17 -9.49
C PHE A 128 6.16 -0.02 -11.01
N LYS A 129 7.15 -0.82 -11.45
CA LYS A 129 7.30 -1.19 -12.87
C LYS A 129 6.07 -1.95 -13.38
N GLU A 130 5.61 -2.96 -12.63
CA GLU A 130 4.43 -3.75 -12.97
C GLU A 130 3.18 -2.88 -13.17
N ILE A 131 2.96 -1.90 -12.30
CA ILE A 131 1.83 -0.96 -12.41
C ILE A 131 2.01 -0.03 -13.61
N MET A 132 3.13 0.68 -13.69
CA MET A 132 3.34 1.75 -14.66
C MET A 132 3.42 1.24 -16.11
N GLU A 133 3.84 -0.01 -16.30
CA GLU A 133 3.92 -0.65 -17.62
C GLU A 133 2.70 -1.54 -17.91
N ASN A 134 1.70 -1.59 -17.03
CA ASN A 134 0.51 -2.41 -17.25
C ASN A 134 -0.34 -1.80 -18.38
N PRO A 135 -0.69 -2.58 -19.42
CA PRO A 135 -1.50 -2.08 -20.53
C PRO A 135 -2.92 -1.70 -20.12
N LEU A 136 -3.45 -2.26 -19.03
CA LEU A 136 -4.80 -1.98 -18.53
C LEU A 136 -4.84 -0.76 -17.60
N LEU A 137 -3.68 -0.19 -17.22
CA LEU A 137 -3.62 0.93 -16.29
C LEU A 137 -4.48 2.10 -16.82
N PRO A 138 -5.48 2.57 -16.05
CA PRO A 138 -6.35 3.64 -16.49
C PRO A 138 -5.57 4.95 -16.76
N PRO A 139 -6.08 5.81 -17.65
CA PRO A 139 -5.53 7.16 -17.83
C PRO A 139 -5.49 7.95 -16.51
N VAL A 140 -4.47 8.81 -16.33
CA VAL A 140 -4.22 9.54 -15.08
C VAL A 140 -5.41 10.37 -14.61
N ASN A 141 -6.16 10.99 -15.53
CA ASN A 141 -7.35 11.76 -15.20
C ASN A 141 -8.49 10.88 -14.65
N ILE A 142 -8.61 9.64 -15.10
CA ILE A 142 -9.58 8.68 -14.57
C ILE A 142 -9.15 8.21 -13.19
N LEU A 143 -7.88 7.83 -13.01
CA LEU A 143 -7.33 7.47 -11.70
C LEU A 143 -7.57 8.58 -10.67
N ALA A 144 -7.32 9.83 -11.04
CA ALA A 144 -7.53 10.98 -10.16
C ALA A 144 -9.01 11.18 -9.78
N ALA A 145 -9.93 11.02 -10.74
CA ALA A 145 -11.36 11.12 -10.49
C ALA A 145 -11.86 10.01 -9.55
N ASP A 146 -11.46 8.76 -9.82
CA ASP A 146 -11.86 7.60 -9.03
C ASP A 146 -11.32 7.68 -7.59
N PHE A 147 -10.07 8.14 -7.42
CA PHE A 147 -9.51 8.37 -6.07
C PHE A 147 -10.19 9.53 -5.34
N ALA A 148 -10.57 10.59 -6.05
CA ALA A 148 -11.34 11.68 -5.45
C ALA A 148 -12.73 11.21 -5.00
N GLN A 149 -13.36 10.29 -5.75
CA GLN A 149 -14.63 9.67 -5.35
C GLN A 149 -14.48 8.80 -4.10
N ILE A 150 -13.46 7.95 -4.02
CA ILE A 150 -13.20 7.16 -2.79
C ILE A 150 -12.98 8.10 -1.59
N LYS A 151 -12.27 9.22 -1.80
CA LYS A 151 -12.02 10.21 -0.75
C LYS A 151 -13.31 10.93 -0.28
N SER A 152 -14.32 11.05 -1.14
CA SER A 152 -15.56 11.76 -0.85
C SER A 152 -16.63 10.91 -0.16
N PHE A 153 -16.48 9.58 -0.10
CA PHE A 153 -17.43 8.69 0.58
C PHE A 153 -17.69 9.11 2.04
N SER A 154 -18.95 9.12 2.50
CA SER A 154 -19.25 9.37 3.92
C SER A 154 -18.65 8.29 4.82
N ASP A 155 -18.59 8.53 6.13
CA ASP A 155 -18.11 7.51 7.07
C ASP A 155 -19.00 6.26 7.06
N GLU A 156 -20.32 6.42 6.97
CA GLU A 156 -21.27 5.30 6.83
C GLU A 156 -21.00 4.50 5.55
N THR A 157 -20.73 5.22 4.44
CA THR A 157 -20.40 4.60 3.15
C THR A 157 -19.11 3.81 3.26
N LEU A 158 -18.06 4.39 3.83
CA LEU A 158 -16.77 3.70 4.03
C LEU A 158 -16.93 2.44 4.86
N LYS A 159 -17.68 2.50 5.97
CA LYS A 159 -17.96 1.33 6.82
C LYS A 159 -18.65 0.22 6.02
N SER A 160 -19.69 0.54 5.26
CA SER A 160 -20.37 -0.42 4.38
C SER A 160 -19.42 -1.00 3.32
N LYS A 161 -18.54 -0.18 2.72
CA LYS A 161 -17.52 -0.70 1.78
C LYS A 161 -16.50 -1.60 2.45
N MET A 162 -16.14 -1.35 3.70
CA MET A 162 -15.23 -2.21 4.43
C MET A 162 -15.86 -3.55 4.81
N ASP A 163 -17.18 -3.63 5.02
CA ASP A 163 -17.88 -4.90 5.15
C ASP A 163 -17.80 -5.74 3.87
N ILE A 164 -18.02 -5.10 2.70
CA ILE A 164 -17.86 -5.76 1.39
C ILE A 164 -16.42 -6.21 1.19
N TYR A 165 -15.44 -5.35 1.48
CA TYR A 165 -14.02 -5.69 1.40
C TYR A 165 -13.64 -6.88 2.29
N ALA A 166 -14.21 -6.96 3.50
CA ALA A 166 -14.01 -8.09 4.39
C ALA A 166 -14.53 -9.40 3.78
N ASP A 167 -15.69 -9.37 3.13
CA ASP A 167 -16.28 -10.52 2.45
C ASP A 167 -15.47 -10.91 1.20
N VAL A 168 -14.92 -9.95 0.44
CA VAL A 168 -13.97 -10.20 -0.65
C VAL A 168 -12.74 -10.96 -0.14
N LEU A 169 -12.10 -10.47 0.92
CA LEU A 169 -10.95 -11.17 1.52
C LEU A 169 -11.35 -12.55 2.06
N LYS A 170 -12.53 -12.68 2.64
CA LYS A 170 -13.06 -13.97 3.09
C LYS A 170 -13.22 -14.93 1.93
N ASN A 171 -13.81 -14.52 0.81
CA ASN A 171 -14.00 -15.40 -0.34
C ASN A 171 -12.67 -15.87 -0.94
N ARG A 172 -11.66 -15.00 -1.01
CA ARG A 172 -10.31 -15.37 -1.48
C ARG A 172 -9.60 -16.40 -0.59
N TYR A 173 -9.77 -16.30 0.72
CA TYR A 173 -8.92 -17.02 1.68
C TYR A 173 -9.66 -18.05 2.56
N ASN A 174 -10.98 -18.13 2.50
CA ASN A 174 -11.79 -19.07 3.25
C ASN A 174 -12.05 -20.33 2.41
N GLY A 175 -11.21 -21.35 2.56
CA GLY A 175 -11.35 -22.63 1.86
C GLY A 175 -10.03 -23.24 1.39
N ASN A 176 -9.26 -23.85 2.30
CA ASN A 176 -8.48 -25.09 2.08
C ASN A 176 -7.65 -25.40 3.33
N HIS A 177 -7.88 -26.56 3.92
CA HIS A 177 -7.46 -26.97 5.26
C HIS A 177 -5.95 -27.23 5.40
N ASN A 178 -5.10 -26.19 5.37
CA ASN A 178 -3.73 -26.26 5.87
C ASN A 178 -3.55 -25.33 7.07
N ASN A 179 -2.72 -25.74 8.04
CA ASN A 179 -2.62 -25.12 9.38
C ASN A 179 -2.33 -23.60 9.39
N GLY A 180 -1.70 -23.05 8.34
CA GLY A 180 -1.53 -21.60 8.17
C GLY A 180 -2.84 -20.81 8.00
N LYS A 181 -3.92 -21.47 7.53
CA LYS A 181 -5.22 -20.84 7.24
C LYS A 181 -6.15 -20.72 8.46
N LYS A 182 -5.88 -21.41 9.58
CA LYS A 182 -6.67 -21.24 10.83
C LYS A 182 -6.55 -19.83 11.39
N ARG A 183 -5.36 -19.22 11.30
CA ARG A 183 -5.13 -17.82 11.72
C ARG A 183 -5.90 -16.85 10.83
N VAL A 184 -5.86 -17.08 9.51
CA VAL A 184 -6.59 -16.28 8.51
C VAL A 184 -8.10 -16.37 8.72
N ALA A 185 -8.64 -17.58 8.89
CA ALA A 185 -10.05 -17.80 9.20
C ALA A 185 -10.47 -17.08 10.51
N LYS A 186 -9.63 -17.11 11.54
CA LYS A 186 -9.90 -16.39 12.81
C LYS A 186 -9.86 -14.87 12.64
N LEU A 187 -8.94 -14.34 11.83
CA LEU A 187 -8.87 -12.90 11.53
C LEU A 187 -10.12 -12.44 10.77
N LEU A 188 -10.54 -13.21 9.77
CA LEU A 188 -11.67 -12.91 8.89
C LEU A 188 -13.04 -13.27 9.50
N ALA A 189 -13.08 -13.98 10.64
CA ALA A 189 -14.32 -14.23 11.36
C ALA A 189 -14.91 -12.95 11.98
N ASN A 190 -14.08 -11.94 12.26
CA ASN A 190 -14.53 -10.67 12.77
C ASN A 190 -14.92 -9.71 11.63
N LYS A 191 -16.21 -9.61 11.35
CA LYS A 191 -16.75 -8.71 10.31
C LYS A 191 -16.44 -7.23 10.59
N ASN A 192 -16.34 -6.83 11.85
CA ASN A 192 -16.11 -5.44 12.24
C ASN A 192 -14.63 -5.13 12.53
N HIS A 193 -13.68 -5.86 11.93
CA HIS A 193 -12.26 -5.65 12.20
C HIS A 193 -11.77 -4.25 11.77
N TRP A 194 -12.44 -3.65 10.79
CA TRP A 194 -12.20 -2.29 10.31
C TRP A 194 -12.68 -1.21 11.30
N SER A 195 -13.45 -1.55 12.33
CA SER A 195 -14.01 -0.55 13.29
C SER A 195 -12.94 0.26 14.03
N ALA A 196 -11.71 -0.26 14.12
CA ALA A 196 -10.56 0.43 14.73
C ALA A 196 -9.67 1.14 13.70
N MET A 197 -10.05 1.13 12.42
CA MET A 197 -9.35 1.86 11.36
C MET A 197 -9.79 3.32 11.34
N SER A 198 -8.87 4.22 11.00
CA SER A 198 -9.24 5.60 10.67
C SER A 198 -9.91 5.67 9.29
N ARG A 199 -10.53 6.81 9.00
CA ARG A 199 -11.11 7.11 7.69
C ARG A 199 -10.08 6.93 6.57
N GLU A 200 -8.88 7.47 6.76
CA GLU A 200 -7.77 7.41 5.80
C GLU A 200 -7.28 5.98 5.60
N GLU A 201 -7.26 5.16 6.65
CA GLU A 201 -6.89 3.74 6.56
C GLU A 201 -7.91 2.95 5.73
N MET A 202 -9.20 3.21 5.91
CA MET A 202 -10.27 2.60 5.10
C MET A 202 -10.15 3.03 3.64
N GLN A 203 -9.98 4.33 3.39
CA GLN A 203 -9.76 4.85 2.03
C GLN A 203 -8.54 4.23 1.36
N ALA A 204 -7.42 4.10 2.08
CA ALA A 204 -6.20 3.48 1.55
C ALA A 204 -6.42 2.01 1.17
N ALA A 205 -7.14 1.24 1.99
CA ALA A 205 -7.49 -0.14 1.67
C ALA A 205 -8.32 -0.24 0.37
N LEU A 206 -9.32 0.64 0.21
CA LEU A 206 -10.14 0.71 -0.99
C LEU A 206 -9.32 1.14 -2.23
N VAL A 207 -8.40 2.09 -2.10
CA VAL A 207 -7.50 2.49 -3.20
C VAL A 207 -6.60 1.33 -3.64
N ILE A 208 -6.08 0.53 -2.71
CA ILE A 208 -5.28 -0.66 -3.05
C ILE A 208 -6.14 -1.66 -3.84
N GLU A 209 -7.35 -1.96 -3.37
CA GLU A 209 -8.23 -2.90 -4.05
C GLU A 209 -8.67 -2.38 -5.44
N TYR A 210 -8.89 -1.08 -5.58
CA TYR A 210 -9.13 -0.44 -6.88
C TYR A 210 -7.93 -0.66 -7.81
N MET A 211 -6.71 -0.38 -7.32
CA MET A 211 -5.49 -0.53 -8.12
C MET A 211 -5.30 -1.98 -8.57
N LYS A 212 -5.60 -2.96 -7.72
CA LYS A 212 -5.59 -4.38 -8.10
C LYS A 212 -6.55 -4.67 -9.25
N ALA A 213 -7.79 -4.20 -9.18
CA ALA A 213 -8.76 -4.41 -10.25
C ALA A 213 -8.37 -3.68 -11.55
N ALA A 214 -7.84 -2.46 -11.43
CA ALA A 214 -7.35 -1.65 -12.54
C ALA A 214 -6.22 -2.35 -13.33
N VAL A 215 -5.31 -3.05 -12.64
CA VAL A 215 -4.21 -3.80 -13.27
C VAL A 215 -4.54 -5.28 -13.53
N GLY A 216 -5.79 -5.71 -13.29
CA GLY A 216 -6.28 -7.06 -13.58
C GLY A 216 -5.96 -8.13 -12.54
N LYS A 217 -5.50 -7.77 -11.34
CA LYS A 217 -5.29 -8.71 -10.21
C LYS A 217 -6.58 -9.11 -9.50
N THR A 218 -7.62 -8.29 -9.61
CA THR A 218 -8.95 -8.58 -9.07
C THR A 218 -9.98 -8.56 -10.19
N SER A 219 -10.93 -9.50 -10.17
CA SER A 219 -12.03 -9.55 -11.13
C SER A 219 -13.01 -8.38 -10.95
N ALA A 220 -13.70 -8.01 -12.02
CA ALA A 220 -14.73 -6.96 -11.95
C ALA A 220 -15.91 -7.38 -11.06
N ASP A 221 -16.23 -8.68 -11.04
CA ASP A 221 -17.32 -9.24 -10.24
C ASP A 221 -17.05 -9.12 -8.73
N GLU A 222 -15.79 -9.27 -8.30
CA GLU A 222 -15.39 -9.08 -6.91
C GLU A 222 -15.43 -7.61 -6.45
N THR A 223 -15.37 -6.65 -7.38
CA THR A 223 -15.17 -5.22 -7.05
C THR A 223 -16.33 -4.32 -7.47
N GLY A 224 -17.30 -4.83 -8.24
CA GLY A 224 -18.45 -4.05 -8.72
C GLY A 224 -19.23 -3.40 -7.58
N GLU A 225 -19.53 -4.15 -6.52
CA GLU A 225 -20.22 -3.63 -5.35
C GLU A 225 -19.33 -2.74 -4.46
N LEU A 226 -18.00 -2.85 -4.58
CA LEU A 226 -17.08 -2.13 -3.72
C LEU A 226 -17.00 -0.64 -4.09
N PHE A 227 -17.02 -0.31 -5.38
CA PHE A 227 -16.78 1.06 -5.83
C PHE A 227 -18.05 1.82 -6.25
N ASN A 228 -19.17 1.15 -6.57
CA ASN A 228 -20.37 1.77 -7.14
C ASN A 228 -20.13 2.49 -8.50
N PHE A 229 -18.95 2.32 -9.09
CA PHE A 229 -18.61 2.80 -10.42
C PHE A 229 -17.77 1.75 -11.13
N LYS A 230 -17.80 1.77 -12.47
CA LYS A 230 -17.02 0.84 -13.28
C LYS A 230 -15.57 1.31 -13.34
N ILE A 231 -14.65 0.42 -13.03
CA ILE A 231 -13.22 0.65 -13.21
C ILE A 231 -12.93 0.61 -14.72
N VAL A 232 -12.56 1.76 -15.28
CA VAL A 232 -12.21 1.88 -16.70
C VAL A 232 -10.79 1.40 -16.91
N LYS A 233 -10.59 0.48 -17.85
CA LYS A 233 -9.25 0.03 -18.28
C LYS A 233 -8.86 0.74 -19.57
N ARG A 234 -7.55 0.89 -19.81
CA ARG A 234 -7.03 1.47 -21.05
C ARG A 234 -7.19 0.52 -22.24
#